data_AF-A0A3M1Z8L2-F1
#
_entry.id   AF-A0A3M1Z8L2-F1
#
_cell.length_a   1.000
_cell.length_b   1.000
_cell.length_c   1.000
_cell.angle_alpha   90.00
_cell.angle_beta   90.00
_cell.angle_gamma   90.00
#
_symmetry.space_group_name_H-M   'P 1'
#
loop_
_entity.id
_entity.type
_entity.pdbx_description
1 polymer ?
#
loop_
_entity_poly.entity_id
_entity_poly.type
_entity_poly.pdbx_seq_one_letter_code
_entity_poly.pdbx_strand_id
1 'polypeptide(L)'
;MTASQSHLTKIVPAAEKLRLPLTRDQLMLLMAAINQFFLGVDIYLAHSISGDIKSNEWIPIIFGISAAIILLLAGLLAFRNRPLATILANLVFLGSIIVGVVGIIFHLSRTSLLSAPVSEPGTAVYVLTWAPPLLGPAFFILVGVLGISAAWIEEPVNSGRLRLLGNRHVQMPYSKTRAYYFIVGVFILGTLISSVLDHARIELENPYVWIPIGAGLFGVIAAFMMGIIEEPSTEDVAAYAAAMVLLILVGLIGFVLHLNTNLVPRGTIVVERFLRGSPLLAPLLFANVGLLGLLVLLDPREKFD
;
A
#
# COMPACT_ATOMS: atom_id res chain seq x y z
N MET A 1 29.73 -5.19 -17.92
CA MET A 1 28.59 -4.82 -17.04
C MET A 1 27.34 -4.90 -17.89
N THR A 2 26.54 -5.95 -17.72
CA THR A 2 25.22 -6.06 -18.36
C THR A 2 24.37 -4.89 -17.88
N ALA A 3 23.79 -4.14 -18.82
CA ALA A 3 22.84 -3.11 -18.48
C ALA A 3 21.76 -3.76 -17.60
N SER A 4 21.58 -3.32 -16.35
CA SER A 4 20.37 -3.65 -15.58
C SER A 4 19.18 -3.27 -16.43
N GLN A 5 18.52 -4.27 -17.00
CA GLN A 5 17.34 -4.11 -17.86
C GLN A 5 16.11 -4.03 -16.96
N SER A 6 15.22 -3.09 -17.28
CA SER A 6 13.88 -3.03 -16.69
C SER A 6 13.18 -4.39 -16.84
N HIS A 7 12.45 -4.85 -15.82
CA HIS A 7 11.66 -6.08 -15.98
C HIS A 7 10.54 -5.87 -17.01
N LEU A 8 9.99 -4.66 -17.12
CA LEU A 8 8.98 -4.32 -18.11
C LEU A 8 9.45 -4.60 -19.54
N THR A 9 10.73 -4.39 -19.87
CA THR A 9 11.24 -4.64 -21.23
C THR A 9 11.28 -6.12 -21.61
N LYS A 10 11.22 -7.05 -20.63
CA LYS A 10 11.12 -8.49 -20.91
C LYS A 10 9.78 -8.85 -21.57
N ILE A 11 8.70 -8.18 -21.17
CA ILE A 11 7.33 -8.45 -21.67
C ILE A 11 6.84 -7.40 -22.67
N VAL A 12 7.39 -6.18 -22.63
CA VAL A 12 7.08 -5.10 -23.56
C VAL A 12 8.40 -4.47 -24.04
N PRO A 13 9.08 -5.05 -25.05
CA PRO A 13 10.37 -4.55 -25.54
C PRO A 13 10.32 -3.08 -25.98
N ALA A 14 9.16 -2.62 -26.49
CA ALA A 14 8.94 -1.23 -26.87
C ALA A 14 9.10 -0.24 -25.69
N ALA A 15 8.98 -0.71 -24.44
CA ALA A 15 9.14 0.12 -23.24
C ALA A 15 10.58 0.61 -23.06
N GLU A 16 11.59 0.05 -23.74
CA GLU A 16 12.97 0.56 -23.72
C GLU A 16 13.05 2.01 -24.22
N LYS A 17 12.14 2.38 -25.14
CA LYS A 17 12.05 3.74 -25.69
C LYS A 17 11.22 4.67 -24.82
N LEU A 18 10.57 4.17 -23.78
CA LEU A 18 9.69 4.96 -22.92
C LEU A 18 10.53 5.91 -22.06
N ARG A 19 10.32 7.22 -22.27
CA ARG A 19 10.91 8.27 -21.44
C ARG A 19 9.84 8.82 -20.52
N LEU A 20 9.75 8.24 -19.33
CA LEU A 20 8.88 8.80 -18.29
C LEU A 20 9.51 10.06 -17.69
N PRO A 21 8.70 11.08 -17.35
CA PRO A 21 9.18 12.30 -16.72
C PRO A 21 9.66 12.07 -15.28
N LEU A 22 9.25 10.96 -14.66
CA LEU A 22 9.60 10.56 -13.30
C LEU A 22 10.22 9.16 -13.32
N THR A 23 11.21 8.95 -12.46
CA THR A 23 11.80 7.63 -12.23
C THR A 23 10.83 6.72 -11.48
N ARG A 24 11.12 5.42 -11.46
CA ARG A 24 10.38 4.45 -10.66
C ARG A 24 10.24 4.91 -9.21
N ASP A 25 11.35 5.28 -8.58
CA ASP A 25 11.38 5.57 -7.15
C ASP A 25 10.67 6.91 -6.84
N GLN A 26 10.71 7.88 -7.77
CA GLN A 26 9.88 9.10 -7.68
C GLN A 26 8.38 8.79 -7.79
N LEU A 27 7.99 7.87 -8.68
CA LEU A 27 6.60 7.41 -8.77
C LEU A 27 6.18 6.66 -7.50
N MET A 28 7.06 5.84 -6.92
CA MET A 28 6.81 5.19 -5.62
C MET A 28 6.62 6.21 -4.49
N LEU A 29 7.42 7.28 -4.45
CA LEU A 29 7.25 8.37 -3.48
C LEU A 29 5.93 9.13 -3.69
N LEU A 30 5.55 9.38 -4.94
CA LEU A 30 4.26 9.99 -5.26
C LEU A 30 3.10 9.11 -4.80
N MET A 31 3.17 7.80 -5.07
CA MET A 31 2.19 6.83 -4.58
C MET A 31 2.15 6.78 -3.05
N ALA A 32 3.30 6.86 -2.37
CA ALA A 32 3.34 6.93 -0.92
C ALA A 32 2.65 8.20 -0.39
N ALA A 33 2.83 9.36 -1.03
CA ALA A 33 2.13 10.60 -0.66
C ALA A 33 0.61 10.49 -0.87
N ILE A 34 0.18 9.92 -2.01
CA ILE A 34 -1.23 9.65 -2.30
C ILE A 34 -1.82 8.70 -1.25
N ASN A 35 -1.10 7.64 -0.88
CA ASN A 35 -1.53 6.70 0.14
C ASN A 35 -1.65 7.36 1.53
N GLN A 36 -0.75 8.26 1.91
CA GLN A 36 -0.89 9.02 3.16
C GLN A 36 -2.19 9.84 3.19
N PHE A 37 -2.50 10.50 2.09
CA PHE A 37 -3.72 11.30 1.97
C PHE A 37 -4.97 10.41 2.14
N PHE A 38 -5.04 9.33 1.37
CA PHE A 38 -6.20 8.43 1.44
C PHE A 38 -6.30 7.70 2.78
N LEU A 39 -5.19 7.35 3.44
CA LEU A 39 -5.23 6.81 4.82
C LEU A 39 -5.87 7.82 5.78
N GLY A 40 -5.55 9.11 5.68
CA GLY A 40 -6.18 10.15 6.50
C GLY A 40 -7.69 10.27 6.23
N VAL A 41 -8.08 10.22 4.95
CA VAL A 41 -9.50 10.28 4.53
C VAL A 41 -10.27 9.04 4.98
N ASP A 42 -9.73 7.84 4.75
CA ASP A 42 -10.36 6.57 5.11
C ASP A 42 -10.62 6.49 6.62
N ILE A 43 -9.65 6.93 7.43
CA ILE A 43 -9.78 6.94 8.88
C ILE A 43 -10.81 7.96 9.33
N TYR A 44 -10.84 9.15 8.73
CA TYR A 44 -11.87 10.13 9.01
C TYR A 44 -13.27 9.53 8.73
N LEU A 45 -13.45 8.90 7.57
CA LEU A 45 -14.71 8.26 7.22
C LEU A 45 -15.06 7.13 8.19
N ALA A 46 -14.13 6.22 8.48
CA ALA A 46 -14.36 5.09 9.37
C ALA A 46 -14.73 5.51 10.80
N HIS A 47 -14.07 6.53 11.35
CA HIS A 47 -14.35 7.01 12.71
C HIS A 47 -15.59 7.92 12.77
N SER A 48 -15.93 8.62 11.68
CA SER A 48 -17.16 9.44 11.61
C SER A 48 -18.45 8.62 11.76
N ILE A 49 -18.42 7.31 11.46
CA ILE A 49 -19.56 6.38 11.62
C ILE A 49 -20.12 6.40 13.04
N SER A 50 -19.24 6.58 14.03
CA SER A 50 -19.59 6.57 15.46
C SER A 50 -20.27 7.87 15.94
N GLY A 51 -20.34 8.90 15.10
CA GLY A 51 -20.96 10.20 15.40
C GLY A 51 -20.08 11.17 16.20
N ASP A 52 -18.97 10.72 16.78
CA ASP A 52 -17.97 11.55 17.46
C ASP A 52 -16.56 10.97 17.24
N ILE A 53 -15.61 11.83 16.85
CA ILE A 53 -14.20 11.46 16.61
C ILE A 53 -13.40 11.81 17.85
N LYS A 54 -12.83 10.80 18.50
CA LYS A 54 -12.06 11.00 19.74
C LYS A 54 -10.75 11.73 19.47
N SER A 55 -10.23 12.44 20.48
CA SER A 55 -9.00 13.23 20.34
C SER A 55 -7.80 12.44 19.81
N ASN A 56 -7.67 11.16 20.17
CA ASN A 56 -6.58 10.33 19.67
C ASN A 56 -6.79 9.80 18.24
N GLU A 57 -8.03 9.79 17.74
CA GLU A 57 -8.38 9.39 16.37
C GLU A 57 -8.05 10.50 15.36
N TRP A 58 -7.96 11.76 15.83
CA TRP A 58 -7.49 12.88 15.01
C TRP A 58 -6.00 12.80 14.63
N ILE A 59 -5.18 12.07 15.41
CA ILE A 59 -3.74 11.94 15.15
C ILE A 59 -3.49 11.38 13.74
N PRO A 60 -3.96 10.17 13.37
CA PRO A 60 -3.74 9.62 12.03
C PRO A 60 -4.44 10.42 10.93
N ILE A 61 -5.60 11.04 11.21
CA ILE A 61 -6.33 11.85 10.22
C ILE A 61 -5.50 13.08 9.80
N ILE A 62 -5.07 13.88 10.77
CA ILE A 62 -4.28 15.09 10.52
C ILE A 62 -2.89 14.71 10.00
N PHE A 63 -2.28 13.66 10.57
CA PHE A 63 -0.99 13.17 10.12
C PHE A 63 -1.02 12.74 8.65
N GLY A 64 -1.97 11.90 8.23
CA GLY A 64 -2.04 11.41 6.84
C GLY A 64 -2.16 12.56 5.83
N ILE A 65 -3.05 13.52 6.08
CA ILE A 65 -3.25 14.67 5.19
C ILE A 65 -2.00 15.58 5.16
N SER A 66 -1.44 15.92 6.32
CA SER A 66 -0.25 16.78 6.39
C SER A 66 1.00 16.10 5.83
N ALA A 67 1.18 14.80 6.07
CA ALA A 67 2.25 13.99 5.52
C ALA A 67 2.21 13.99 3.98
N ALA A 68 1.02 13.81 3.38
CA ALA A 68 0.87 13.87 1.93
C ALA A 68 1.31 15.23 1.36
N ILE A 69 0.85 16.33 1.97
CA ILE A 69 1.23 17.68 1.55
C ILE A 69 2.74 17.90 1.67
N ILE A 70 3.34 17.54 2.81
CA ILE A 70 4.78 17.69 3.04
C ILE A 70 5.59 16.85 2.04
N LEU A 71 5.15 15.63 1.72
CA LEU A 71 5.83 14.77 0.76
C LEU A 71 5.75 15.32 -0.67
N LEU A 72 4.62 15.88 -1.08
CA LEU A 72 4.51 16.57 -2.37
C LEU A 72 5.44 17.79 -2.44
N LEU A 73 5.49 18.59 -1.37
CA LEU A 73 6.43 19.72 -1.26
C LEU A 73 7.89 19.26 -1.25
N ALA A 74 8.20 18.15 -0.58
CA ALA A 74 9.53 17.56 -0.59
C ALA A 74 9.91 17.06 -2.00
N GLY A 75 8.97 16.50 -2.75
CA GLY A 75 9.15 16.14 -4.16
C GLY A 75 9.51 17.36 -5.03
N LEU A 76 8.80 18.48 -4.86
CA LEU A 76 9.13 19.75 -5.54
C LEU A 76 10.49 20.31 -5.09
N LEU A 77 10.80 20.20 -3.80
CA LEU A 77 12.09 20.64 -3.24
C LEU A 77 13.25 19.80 -3.77
N ALA A 78 13.04 18.53 -4.10
CA ALA A 78 14.08 17.63 -4.58
C ALA A 78 14.74 18.13 -5.88
N PHE A 79 14.03 18.93 -6.69
CA PHE A 79 14.58 19.60 -7.87
C PHE A 79 15.65 20.65 -7.53
N ARG A 80 15.68 21.18 -6.31
CA ARG A 80 16.62 22.23 -5.88
C ARG A 80 17.57 21.77 -4.78
N ASN A 81 17.08 20.98 -3.83
CA ASN A 81 17.82 20.53 -2.66
C ASN A 81 17.40 19.10 -2.29
N ARG A 82 17.96 18.15 -3.03
CA ARG A 82 17.70 16.73 -2.83
C ARG A 82 18.05 16.21 -1.43
N PRO A 83 19.18 16.60 -0.81
CA PRO A 83 19.47 16.19 0.58
C PRO A 83 18.37 16.60 1.56
N LEU A 84 17.91 17.86 1.49
CA LEU A 84 16.84 18.34 2.37
C LEU A 84 15.51 17.63 2.10
N ALA A 85 15.14 17.46 0.83
CA ALA A 85 13.96 16.69 0.46
C ALA A 85 13.99 15.26 1.00
N THR A 86 15.17 14.61 0.94
CA THR A 86 15.38 13.25 1.46
C THR A 86 15.23 13.22 2.98
N ILE A 87 15.75 14.22 3.71
CA ILE A 87 15.58 14.32 5.17
C ILE A 87 14.09 14.46 5.51
N LEU A 88 13.38 15.40 4.87
CA LEU A 88 11.96 15.62 5.10
C LEU A 88 11.13 14.36 4.84
N ALA A 89 11.38 13.70 3.70
CA ALA A 89 10.69 12.45 3.36
C ALA A 89 10.93 11.37 4.42
N ASN A 90 12.18 11.14 4.84
CA ASN A 90 12.49 10.15 5.88
C ASN A 90 11.82 10.48 7.22
N LEU A 91 11.78 11.75 7.63
CA LEU A 91 11.09 12.16 8.86
C LEU A 91 9.59 11.87 8.79
N VAL A 92 8.94 12.19 7.67
CA VAL A 92 7.52 11.89 7.46
C VAL A 92 7.28 10.39 7.47
N PHE A 93 8.09 9.59 6.76
CA PHE A 93 7.88 8.15 6.72
C PHE A 93 8.18 7.45 8.05
N LEU A 94 9.16 7.93 8.83
CA LEU A 94 9.36 7.47 10.20
C LEU A 94 8.16 7.84 11.09
N GLY A 95 7.65 9.07 10.96
CA GLY A 95 6.42 9.49 11.63
C GLY A 95 5.25 8.58 11.29
N SER A 96 5.12 8.17 10.02
CA SER A 96 4.09 7.23 9.56
C SER A 96 4.19 5.89 10.27
N ILE A 97 5.40 5.33 10.37
CA ILE A 97 5.62 4.09 11.12
C ILE A 97 5.19 4.25 12.58
N ILE A 98 5.57 5.36 13.22
CA ILE A 98 5.20 5.63 14.63
C ILE A 98 3.68 5.74 14.78
N VAL A 99 2.99 6.50 13.92
CA VAL A 99 1.52 6.62 13.94
C VAL A 99 0.86 5.25 13.76
N GLY A 100 1.37 4.44 12.83
CA GLY A 100 0.86 3.08 12.62
C GLY A 100 1.03 2.18 13.84
N VAL A 101 2.21 2.17 14.47
CA VAL A 101 2.48 1.39 15.69
C VAL A 101 1.58 1.85 16.85
N VAL A 102 1.48 3.16 17.09
CA VAL A 102 0.61 3.71 18.14
C VAL A 102 -0.86 3.39 17.88
N GLY A 103 -1.30 3.45 16.62
CA GLY A 103 -2.66 3.07 16.23
C GLY A 103 -2.96 1.59 16.49
N ILE A 104 -2.02 0.68 16.18
CA ILE A 104 -2.16 -0.74 16.53
C ILE A 104 -2.31 -0.92 18.04
N ILE A 105 -1.48 -0.24 18.85
CA ILE A 105 -1.55 -0.31 20.31
C ILE A 105 -2.93 0.16 20.81
N PHE A 106 -3.45 1.29 20.31
CA PHE A 106 -4.78 1.79 20.68
C PHE A 106 -5.91 0.87 20.23
N HIS A 107 -5.79 0.21 19.07
CA HIS A 107 -6.79 -0.76 18.63
C HIS A 107 -6.75 -2.01 19.53
N LEU A 108 -5.57 -2.55 19.81
CA LEU A 108 -5.40 -3.69 20.70
C LEU A 108 -5.88 -3.39 22.12
N SER A 109 -5.63 -2.19 22.66
CA SER A 109 -6.10 -1.82 23.99
C SER A 109 -7.61 -1.67 24.10
N ARG A 110 -8.30 -1.47 22.96
CA ARG A 110 -9.77 -1.48 22.89
C ARG A 110 -10.33 -2.89 22.70
N THR A 111 -9.52 -3.82 22.19
CA THR A 111 -9.90 -5.23 22.19
C THR A 111 -9.70 -5.80 23.58
N SER A 112 -10.61 -6.65 24.04
CA SER A 112 -10.39 -7.43 25.26
C SER A 112 -9.28 -8.47 25.10
N LEU A 113 -8.57 -8.57 23.96
CA LEU A 113 -7.51 -9.57 23.73
C LEU A 113 -6.35 -9.47 24.73
N LEU A 114 -6.07 -8.28 25.25
CA LEU A 114 -5.01 -8.11 26.26
C LEU A 114 -5.45 -8.53 27.67
N SER A 115 -6.75 -8.73 27.89
CA SER A 115 -7.34 -8.96 29.21
C SER A 115 -8.28 -10.17 29.30
N ALA A 116 -8.68 -10.77 28.17
CA ALA A 116 -9.57 -11.92 28.11
C ALA A 116 -8.78 -13.24 28.12
N PRO A 117 -9.28 -14.29 28.82
CA PRO A 117 -8.70 -15.62 28.73
C PRO A 117 -8.72 -16.13 27.29
N VAL A 118 -7.56 -16.54 26.76
CA VAL A 118 -7.37 -17.09 25.39
C VAL A 118 -8.08 -18.46 25.21
N SER A 119 -8.76 -18.97 26.24
CA SER A 119 -9.30 -20.33 26.30
C SER A 119 -10.64 -20.54 25.61
N GLU A 120 -11.31 -19.50 25.08
CA GLU A 120 -12.57 -19.66 24.35
C GLU A 120 -12.33 -19.82 22.83
N PRO A 121 -12.62 -21.01 22.25
CA PRO A 121 -12.54 -21.22 20.81
C PRO A 121 -13.46 -20.25 20.07
N GLY A 122 -12.92 -19.52 19.10
CA GLY A 122 -13.69 -18.55 18.28
C GLY A 122 -13.47 -17.08 18.65
N THR A 123 -12.95 -16.78 19.85
CA THR A 123 -12.69 -15.39 20.29
C THR A 123 -11.71 -14.66 19.38
N ALA A 124 -10.68 -15.35 18.86
CA ALA A 124 -9.72 -14.74 17.94
C ALA A 124 -10.37 -14.35 16.59
N VAL A 125 -11.17 -15.23 16.00
CA VAL A 125 -11.87 -14.96 14.72
C VAL A 125 -12.91 -13.85 14.93
N TYR A 126 -13.66 -13.91 16.02
CA TYR A 126 -14.62 -12.88 16.39
C TYR A 126 -13.93 -11.52 16.53
N VAL A 127 -12.82 -11.44 17.27
CA VAL A 127 -12.10 -10.17 17.44
C VAL A 127 -11.50 -9.68 16.14
N LEU A 128 -10.88 -10.53 15.33
CA LEU A 128 -10.32 -10.11 14.04
C LEU A 128 -11.39 -9.60 13.07
N THR A 129 -12.60 -10.16 13.12
CA THR A 129 -13.71 -9.79 12.22
C THR A 129 -14.44 -8.54 12.72
N TRP A 130 -14.73 -8.46 14.03
CA TRP A 130 -15.66 -7.49 14.60
C TRP A 130 -15.01 -6.38 15.42
N ALA A 131 -13.75 -6.51 15.83
CA ALA A 131 -13.07 -5.47 16.58
C ALA A 131 -12.43 -4.41 15.67
N PRO A 132 -11.91 -3.29 16.23
CA PRO A 132 -11.23 -2.27 15.45
C PRO A 132 -10.12 -2.89 14.59
N PRO A 133 -10.12 -2.63 13.27
CA PRO A 133 -9.24 -3.33 12.36
C PRO A 133 -7.78 -2.98 12.64
N LEU A 134 -6.94 -3.97 12.93
CA LEU A 134 -5.50 -3.76 13.14
C LEU A 134 -4.78 -3.37 11.84
N LEU A 135 -5.35 -3.75 10.70
CA LEU A 135 -4.75 -3.54 9.38
C LEU A 135 -4.72 -2.07 8.99
N GLY A 136 -5.74 -1.28 9.34
CA GLY A 136 -5.79 0.15 9.03
C GLY A 136 -4.53 0.89 9.50
N PRO A 137 -4.21 0.86 10.81
CA PRO A 137 -2.95 1.41 11.33
C PRO A 137 -1.70 0.76 10.73
N ALA A 138 -1.72 -0.55 10.43
CA ALA A 138 -0.58 -1.23 9.83
C ALA A 138 -0.22 -0.68 8.43
N PHE A 139 -1.18 -0.17 7.66
CA PHE A 139 -0.89 0.45 6.36
C PHE A 139 -0.02 1.72 6.48
N PHE A 140 -0.09 2.48 7.57
CA PHE A 140 0.87 3.58 7.79
C PHE A 140 2.31 3.05 7.93
N ILE A 141 2.49 1.89 8.57
CA ILE A 141 3.81 1.26 8.68
C ILE A 141 4.30 0.87 7.29
N LEU A 142 3.44 0.21 6.50
CA LEU A 142 3.79 -0.25 5.15
C LEU A 142 4.12 0.93 4.22
N VAL A 143 3.34 2.01 4.26
CA VAL A 143 3.62 3.23 3.47
C VAL A 143 4.92 3.90 3.93
N GLY A 144 5.21 3.91 5.23
CA GLY A 144 6.47 4.40 5.75
C GLY A 144 7.68 3.59 5.27
N VAL A 145 7.59 2.25 5.31
CA VAL A 145 8.65 1.35 4.83
C VAL A 145 8.86 1.51 3.31
N LEU A 146 7.77 1.54 2.52
CA LEU A 146 7.82 1.79 1.08
C LEU A 146 8.50 3.13 0.78
N GLY A 147 8.09 4.18 1.49
CA GLY A 147 8.61 5.53 1.32
C GLY A 147 10.09 5.67 1.65
N ILE A 148 10.55 5.10 2.77
CA ILE A 148 11.99 5.08 3.13
C ILE A 148 12.79 4.33 2.07
N SER A 149 12.30 3.16 1.65
CA SER A 149 12.94 2.39 0.58
C SER A 149 13.04 3.22 -0.70
N ALA A 150 11.98 3.94 -1.08
CA ALA A 150 11.97 4.82 -2.24
C ALA A 150 12.89 6.03 -2.11
N ALA A 151 13.01 6.63 -0.92
CA ALA A 151 13.85 7.80 -0.69
C ALA A 151 15.37 7.49 -0.78
N TRP A 152 15.78 6.24 -0.55
CA TRP A 152 17.19 5.85 -0.58
C TRP A 152 17.59 5.25 -1.92
N ILE A 153 18.70 5.72 -2.48
CA ILE A 153 19.15 5.31 -3.81
C ILE A 153 19.95 4.01 -3.69
N GLU A 154 19.71 3.05 -4.59
CA GLU A 154 20.53 1.85 -4.69
C GLU A 154 21.70 2.07 -5.66
N GLU A 155 22.94 1.91 -5.18
CA GLU A 155 24.15 2.17 -5.95
C GLU A 155 25.26 1.14 -5.66
N PRO A 156 25.64 0.28 -6.64
CA PRO A 156 25.08 0.17 -7.99
C PRO A 156 23.68 -0.50 -7.98
N VAL A 157 22.93 -0.33 -9.06
CA VAL A 157 21.60 -0.93 -9.22
C VAL A 157 21.64 -2.45 -9.03
N ASN A 158 20.61 -2.99 -8.37
CA ASN A 158 20.44 -4.40 -8.03
C ASN A 158 21.48 -4.98 -7.05
N SER A 159 22.27 -4.17 -6.36
CA SER A 159 23.29 -4.64 -5.42
C SER A 159 22.82 -4.82 -3.97
N GLY A 160 21.66 -4.29 -3.61
CA GLY A 160 21.20 -4.13 -2.23
C GLY A 160 21.95 -3.05 -1.44
N ARG A 161 22.91 -2.35 -2.05
CA ARG A 161 23.67 -1.29 -1.39
C ARG A 161 22.94 0.04 -1.52
N LEU A 162 22.33 0.50 -0.42
CA LEU A 162 21.59 1.76 -0.39
C LEU A 162 22.47 2.90 0.11
N ARG A 163 22.44 4.03 -0.59
CA ARG A 163 23.13 5.27 -0.24
C ARG A 163 22.26 6.10 0.70
N LEU A 164 22.81 6.37 1.88
CA LEU A 164 22.24 7.19 2.93
C LEU A 164 22.76 8.63 2.85
N LEU A 165 22.42 9.45 3.84
CA LEU A 165 22.97 10.80 4.02
C LEU A 165 24.50 10.79 4.20
N GLY A 166 25.18 11.73 3.54
CA GLY A 166 26.62 11.97 3.74
C GLY A 166 27.52 10.83 3.29
N ASN A 167 27.30 10.27 2.09
CA ASN A 167 28.07 9.16 1.48
C ASN A 167 28.12 7.86 2.29
N ARG A 168 27.31 7.74 3.35
CA ARG A 168 27.15 6.48 4.08
C ARG A 168 26.35 5.50 3.25
N HIS A 169 26.63 4.22 3.43
CA HIS A 169 25.92 3.15 2.74
C HIS A 169 25.46 2.10 3.75
N VAL A 170 24.34 1.45 3.45
CA VAL A 170 23.88 0.24 4.15
C VAL A 170 23.73 -0.89 3.14
N GLN A 171 24.22 -2.07 3.49
CA GLN A 171 24.05 -3.27 2.68
C GLN A 171 22.79 -4.01 3.15
N MET A 172 21.83 -4.14 2.25
CA MET A 172 20.62 -4.92 2.46
C MET A 172 20.84 -6.37 1.98
N PRO A 173 20.09 -7.34 2.52
CA PRO A 173 20.17 -8.74 2.08
C PRO A 173 19.61 -8.96 0.67
N TYR A 174 18.77 -8.04 0.18
CA TYR A 174 18.14 -8.10 -1.13
C TYR A 174 18.36 -6.80 -1.90
N SER A 175 18.31 -6.89 -3.23
CA SER A 175 18.24 -5.69 -4.06
C SER A 175 16.98 -4.87 -3.79
N LYS A 176 17.01 -3.58 -4.09
CA LYS A 176 15.85 -2.70 -3.90
C LYS A 176 14.63 -3.17 -4.70
N THR A 177 14.85 -3.65 -5.92
CA THR A 177 13.79 -4.23 -6.77
C THR A 177 13.14 -5.46 -6.11
N ARG A 178 13.94 -6.38 -5.55
CA ARG A 178 13.42 -7.55 -4.81
C ARG A 178 12.70 -7.14 -3.52
N ALA A 179 13.25 -6.17 -2.79
CA ALA A 179 12.60 -5.61 -1.61
C ALA A 179 11.22 -5.00 -1.95
N TYR A 180 11.08 -4.33 -3.10
CA TYR A 180 9.79 -3.84 -3.56
C TYR A 180 8.78 -4.94 -3.86
N TYR A 181 9.19 -6.06 -4.48
CA TYR A 181 8.27 -7.18 -4.66
C TYR A 181 7.76 -7.73 -3.32
N PHE A 182 8.63 -7.86 -2.31
CA PHE A 182 8.20 -8.26 -0.98
C PHE A 182 7.27 -7.23 -0.32
N ILE A 183 7.62 -5.94 -0.37
CA ILE A 183 6.79 -4.87 0.18
C ILE A 183 5.41 -4.88 -0.48
N VAL A 184 5.33 -4.93 -1.81
CA VAL A 184 4.07 -5.06 -2.57
C VAL A 184 3.32 -6.33 -2.17
N GLY A 185 4.01 -7.47 -2.02
CA GLY A 185 3.41 -8.71 -1.53
C GLY A 185 2.76 -8.57 -0.16
N VAL A 186 3.40 -7.85 0.78
CA VAL A 186 2.84 -7.56 2.11
C VAL A 186 1.65 -6.59 2.01
N PHE A 187 1.69 -5.59 1.13
CA PHE A 187 0.55 -4.71 0.84
C PHE A 187 -0.65 -5.50 0.30
N ILE A 188 -0.42 -6.40 -0.67
CA ILE A 188 -1.49 -7.26 -1.21
C ILE A 188 -2.03 -8.19 -0.13
N LEU A 189 -1.16 -8.77 0.70
CA LEU A 189 -1.58 -9.63 1.81
C LEU A 189 -2.44 -8.86 2.82
N GLY A 190 -2.03 -7.65 3.22
CA GLY A 190 -2.83 -6.79 4.08
C GLY A 190 -4.19 -6.45 3.46
N THR A 191 -4.21 -6.17 2.15
CA THR A 191 -5.45 -5.87 1.39
C THR A 191 -6.37 -7.08 1.35
N LEU A 192 -5.81 -8.26 1.07
CA LEU A 192 -6.53 -9.54 1.04
C LEU A 192 -7.13 -9.86 2.41
N ILE A 193 -6.34 -9.79 3.49
CA ILE A 193 -6.84 -10.06 4.84
C ILE A 193 -7.93 -9.05 5.19
N SER A 194 -7.75 -7.76 4.89
CA SER A 194 -8.79 -6.74 5.14
C SER A 194 -10.09 -7.07 4.41
N SER A 195 -10.00 -7.42 3.12
CA SER A 195 -11.17 -7.78 2.31
C SER A 195 -11.88 -9.02 2.84
N VAL A 196 -11.13 -10.06 3.23
CA VAL A 196 -11.71 -11.28 3.84
C VAL A 196 -12.42 -10.95 5.15
N LEU A 197 -11.79 -10.18 6.04
CA LEU A 197 -12.37 -9.83 7.34
C LEU A 197 -13.61 -8.94 7.20
N ASP A 198 -13.59 -7.97 6.28
CA ASP A 198 -14.74 -7.09 6.04
C ASP A 198 -15.93 -7.88 5.48
N HIS A 199 -15.70 -8.81 4.55
CA HIS A 199 -16.78 -9.65 4.00
C HIS A 199 -17.17 -10.83 4.91
N ALA A 200 -16.32 -11.24 5.84
CA ALA A 200 -16.69 -12.23 6.86
C ALA A 200 -17.78 -11.72 7.82
N ARG A 201 -17.94 -10.39 7.96
CA ARG A 201 -19.05 -9.78 8.72
C ARG A 201 -20.43 -10.08 8.14
N ILE A 202 -20.47 -10.44 6.85
CA ILE A 202 -21.68 -10.85 6.13
C ILE A 202 -21.59 -12.32 5.68
N GLU A 203 -20.83 -13.13 6.41
CA GLU A 203 -20.71 -14.58 6.24
C GLU A 203 -20.25 -15.03 4.84
N LEU A 204 -19.61 -14.14 4.06
CA LEU A 204 -19.18 -14.40 2.68
C LEU A 204 -20.30 -14.90 1.76
N GLU A 205 -21.56 -14.53 2.05
CA GLU A 205 -22.74 -15.07 1.34
C GLU A 205 -22.75 -14.76 -0.16
N ASN A 206 -22.20 -13.60 -0.54
CA ASN A 206 -22.21 -13.16 -1.93
C ASN A 206 -21.08 -13.83 -2.74
N PRO A 207 -21.37 -14.60 -3.80
CA PRO A 207 -20.34 -15.30 -4.57
C PRO A 207 -19.29 -14.37 -5.20
N TYR A 208 -19.62 -13.10 -5.45
CA TYR A 208 -18.68 -12.13 -6.01
C TYR A 208 -17.51 -11.79 -5.06
N VAL A 209 -17.63 -12.03 -3.75
CA VAL A 209 -16.54 -11.78 -2.79
C VAL A 209 -15.38 -12.76 -2.94
N TRP A 210 -15.60 -13.90 -3.60
CA TRP A 210 -14.52 -14.87 -3.86
C TRP A 210 -13.55 -14.41 -4.95
N ILE A 211 -13.98 -13.50 -5.83
CA ILE A 211 -13.14 -12.92 -6.88
C ILE A 211 -11.93 -12.16 -6.28
N PRO A 212 -12.11 -11.16 -5.39
CA PRO A 212 -10.99 -10.48 -4.76
C PRO A 212 -10.12 -11.41 -3.90
N ILE A 213 -10.70 -12.46 -3.30
CA ILE A 213 -9.93 -13.45 -2.53
C ILE A 213 -8.98 -14.22 -3.43
N GLY A 214 -9.49 -14.79 -4.53
CA GLY A 214 -8.67 -15.55 -5.49
C GLY A 214 -7.62 -14.68 -6.17
N ALA A 215 -8.00 -13.48 -6.63
CA ALA A 215 -7.07 -12.53 -7.24
C ALA A 215 -5.99 -12.07 -6.25
N GLY A 216 -6.39 -11.74 -5.01
CA GLY A 216 -5.48 -11.36 -3.95
C GLY A 216 -4.47 -12.46 -3.62
N LEU A 217 -4.92 -13.72 -3.48
CA LEU A 217 -4.04 -14.86 -3.23
C LEU A 217 -3.02 -15.05 -4.35
N PHE A 218 -3.48 -14.99 -5.61
CA PHE A 218 -2.59 -15.05 -6.77
C PHE A 218 -1.57 -13.91 -6.77
N GLY A 219 -2.00 -12.68 -6.46
CA GLY A 219 -1.13 -11.51 -6.35
C GLY A 219 -0.07 -11.64 -5.26
N VAL A 220 -0.43 -12.15 -4.08
CA VAL A 220 0.53 -12.43 -3.00
C VAL A 220 1.58 -13.42 -3.47
N ILE A 221 1.16 -14.57 -4.01
CA ILE A 221 2.09 -15.62 -4.46
C ILE A 221 3.02 -15.05 -5.54
N ALA A 222 2.49 -14.40 -6.56
CA ALA A 222 3.28 -13.83 -7.64
C ALA A 222 4.31 -12.80 -7.13
N ALA A 223 3.90 -11.90 -6.22
CA ALA A 223 4.80 -10.89 -5.66
C ALA A 223 5.91 -11.49 -4.79
N PHE A 224 5.59 -12.44 -3.90
CA PHE A 224 6.62 -13.08 -3.08
C PHE A 224 7.58 -13.93 -3.92
N MET A 225 7.08 -14.66 -4.92
CA MET A 225 7.93 -15.41 -5.85
C MET A 225 8.91 -14.50 -6.59
N MET A 226 8.45 -13.34 -7.07
CA MET A 226 9.31 -12.33 -7.71
C MET A 226 10.36 -11.74 -6.75
N GLY A 227 10.07 -11.65 -5.45
CA GLY A 227 11.06 -11.24 -4.46
C GLY A 227 12.13 -12.31 -4.21
N ILE A 228 11.77 -13.59 -4.31
CA ILE A 228 12.66 -14.74 -4.11
C ILE A 228 13.58 -14.95 -5.31
N ILE A 229 13.05 -14.88 -6.54
CA ILE A 229 13.80 -15.16 -7.77
C ILE A 229 14.79 -14.03 -8.07
N GLU A 230 16.07 -14.36 -8.27
CA GLU A 230 17.12 -13.37 -8.53
C GLU A 230 17.09 -12.86 -9.97
N GLU A 231 16.89 -13.77 -10.92
CA GLU A 231 16.83 -13.50 -12.35
C GLU A 231 15.51 -14.04 -12.93
N PRO A 232 14.40 -13.28 -12.83
CA PRO A 232 13.10 -13.78 -13.28
C PRO A 232 13.05 -13.95 -14.79
N SER A 233 12.43 -15.03 -15.26
CA SER A 233 12.16 -15.26 -16.68
C SER A 233 11.12 -14.27 -17.23
N THR A 234 10.90 -14.30 -18.54
CA THR A 234 9.84 -13.50 -19.16
C THR A 234 8.46 -13.96 -18.69
N GLU A 235 8.29 -15.27 -18.50
CA GLU A 235 7.08 -15.90 -18.00
C GLU A 235 6.78 -15.49 -16.56
N ASP A 236 7.79 -15.43 -15.69
CA ASP A 236 7.64 -14.97 -14.30
C ASP A 236 7.16 -13.52 -14.26
N VAL A 237 7.78 -12.65 -15.06
CA VAL A 237 7.40 -11.24 -15.17
C VAL A 237 5.99 -11.08 -15.76
N ALA A 238 5.63 -11.88 -16.76
CA ALA A 238 4.30 -11.85 -17.36
C ALA A 238 3.22 -12.28 -16.37
N ALA A 239 3.47 -13.35 -15.61
CA ALA A 239 2.55 -13.84 -14.57
C ALA A 239 2.35 -12.78 -13.48
N TYR A 240 3.45 -12.15 -13.02
CA TYR A 240 3.38 -11.05 -12.07
C TYR A 240 2.61 -9.85 -12.60
N ALA A 241 2.90 -9.40 -13.83
CA ALA A 241 2.20 -8.28 -14.45
C ALA A 241 0.70 -8.57 -14.62
N ALA A 242 0.35 -9.78 -15.06
CA ALA A 242 -1.04 -10.23 -15.16
C ALA A 242 -1.75 -10.22 -13.80
N ALA A 243 -1.08 -10.67 -12.74
CA ALA A 243 -1.61 -10.58 -11.38
C ALA A 243 -1.90 -9.13 -10.97
N MET A 244 -0.96 -8.21 -11.21
CA MET A 244 -1.16 -6.80 -10.86
C MET A 244 -2.30 -6.14 -11.65
N VAL A 245 -2.41 -6.43 -12.95
CA VAL A 245 -3.53 -5.97 -13.79
C VAL A 245 -4.85 -6.53 -13.29
N LEU A 246 -4.88 -7.82 -12.91
CA LEU A 246 -6.08 -8.44 -12.34
C LEU A 246 -6.51 -7.74 -11.05
N LEU A 247 -5.58 -7.41 -10.14
CA LEU A 247 -5.89 -6.65 -8.92
C LEU A 247 -6.47 -5.27 -9.24
N ILE A 248 -5.94 -4.58 -10.26
CA ILE A 248 -6.50 -3.31 -10.73
C ILE A 248 -7.94 -3.47 -11.20
N LEU A 249 -8.21 -4.45 -12.06
CA LEU A 249 -9.56 -4.70 -12.56
C LEU A 249 -10.52 -5.06 -11.43
N VAL A 250 -10.11 -5.93 -10.51
CA VAL A 250 -10.90 -6.30 -9.32
C VAL A 250 -11.22 -5.09 -8.46
N GLY A 251 -10.23 -4.24 -8.18
CA GLY A 251 -10.44 -3.05 -7.36
C GLY A 251 -11.40 -2.04 -8.00
N LEU A 252 -11.27 -1.80 -9.31
CA LEU A 252 -12.17 -0.91 -10.05
C LEU A 252 -13.59 -1.47 -10.15
N ILE A 253 -13.76 -2.77 -10.42
CA ILE A 253 -15.07 -3.43 -10.44
C ILE A 253 -15.71 -3.39 -9.05
N GLY A 254 -14.95 -3.74 -8.01
CA GLY A 254 -15.42 -3.70 -6.63
C GLY A 254 -15.87 -2.31 -6.20
N PHE A 255 -15.13 -1.26 -6.61
CA PHE A 255 -15.52 0.13 -6.36
C PHE A 255 -16.89 0.46 -6.97
N VAL A 256 -17.13 0.05 -8.23
CA VAL A 256 -18.43 0.26 -8.89
C VAL A 256 -19.55 -0.51 -8.18
N LEU A 257 -19.30 -1.75 -7.74
CA LEU A 257 -20.29 -2.54 -7.00
C LEU A 257 -20.62 -1.93 -5.63
N HIS A 258 -19.61 -1.45 -4.89
CA HIS A 258 -19.79 -0.75 -3.62
C HIS A 258 -20.57 0.56 -3.82
N LEU A 259 -20.20 1.34 -4.83
CA LEU A 259 -20.91 2.56 -5.20
C LEU A 259 -22.39 2.28 -5.48
N ASN A 260 -22.69 1.29 -6.33
CA ASN A 260 -24.05 0.91 -6.68
C ASN A 260 -24.88 0.45 -5.47
N THR A 261 -24.25 -0.23 -4.51
CA THR A 261 -24.93 -0.68 -3.27
C THR A 261 -25.30 0.50 -2.36
N ASN A 262 -24.49 1.56 -2.37
CA ASN A 262 -24.72 2.75 -1.55
C ASN A 262 -25.72 3.74 -2.19
N LEU A 263 -25.94 3.66 -3.50
CA LEU A 263 -26.95 4.47 -4.20
C LEU A 263 -28.38 3.98 -3.90
N VAL A 264 -29.36 4.89 -3.96
CA VAL A 264 -30.80 4.55 -3.96
C VAL A 264 -31.36 4.51 -5.39
N PRO A 265 -32.56 3.93 -5.62
CA PRO A 265 -33.20 3.96 -6.94
C PRO A 265 -33.19 5.36 -7.56
N ARG A 266 -32.82 5.46 -8.84
CA ARG A 266 -32.56 6.71 -9.60
C ARG A 266 -31.21 7.40 -9.34
N GLY A 267 -30.28 6.74 -8.65
CA GLY A 267 -28.91 7.25 -8.50
C GLY A 267 -28.76 8.42 -7.53
N THR A 268 -29.71 8.61 -6.60
CA THR A 268 -29.61 9.67 -5.59
C THR A 268 -28.57 9.31 -4.53
N ILE A 269 -27.76 10.30 -4.15
CA ILE A 269 -26.73 10.15 -3.12
C ILE A 269 -27.37 10.39 -1.75
N VAL A 270 -27.22 9.40 -0.85
CA VAL A 270 -27.61 9.53 0.57
C VAL A 270 -26.35 9.41 1.40
N VAL A 271 -25.86 10.53 1.94
CA VAL A 271 -24.58 10.59 2.68
C VAL A 271 -24.47 9.50 3.74
N GLU A 272 -25.55 9.25 4.48
CA GLU A 272 -25.62 8.21 5.51
C GLU A 272 -25.26 6.80 4.98
N ARG A 273 -25.65 6.45 3.74
CA ARG A 273 -25.29 5.16 3.12
C ARG A 273 -23.82 5.11 2.72
N PHE A 274 -23.20 6.24 2.39
CA PHE A 274 -21.76 6.29 2.09
C PHE A 274 -20.91 6.27 3.36
N LEU A 275 -21.45 6.77 4.48
CA LEU A 275 -20.81 6.68 5.79
C LEU A 275 -20.95 5.28 6.40
N ARG A 276 -22.18 4.73 6.44
CA ARG A 276 -22.49 3.48 7.17
C ARG A 276 -22.66 2.25 6.30
N GLY A 277 -22.70 2.39 4.98
CA GLY A 277 -22.87 1.29 4.04
C GLY A 277 -21.54 0.62 3.67
N SER A 278 -21.46 0.12 2.44
CA SER A 278 -20.24 -0.52 1.96
C SER A 278 -19.09 0.49 1.89
N PRO A 279 -17.88 0.18 2.40
CA PRO A 279 -16.77 1.12 2.39
C PRO A 279 -16.36 1.44 0.95
N LEU A 280 -16.58 2.68 0.50
CA LEU A 280 -16.42 3.03 -0.92
C LEU A 280 -14.97 2.88 -1.41
N LEU A 281 -14.00 3.25 -0.57
CA LEU A 281 -12.58 3.28 -0.96
C LEU A 281 -11.88 1.93 -0.77
N ALA A 282 -12.45 1.00 0.01
CA ALA A 282 -11.80 -0.28 0.32
C ALA A 282 -11.46 -1.12 -0.94
N PRO A 283 -12.34 -1.25 -1.96
CA PRO A 283 -11.96 -1.97 -3.18
C PRO A 283 -10.82 -1.32 -3.96
N LEU A 284 -10.71 0.01 -3.94
CA LEU A 284 -9.65 0.73 -4.66
C LEU A 284 -8.25 0.41 -4.11
N LEU A 285 -8.16 -0.14 -2.91
CA LEU A 285 -6.90 -0.61 -2.36
C LEU A 285 -6.27 -1.70 -3.22
N PHE A 286 -7.06 -2.62 -3.79
CA PHE A 286 -6.57 -3.62 -4.75
C PHE A 286 -5.96 -2.97 -6.00
N ALA A 287 -6.60 -1.93 -6.52
CA ALA A 287 -6.08 -1.20 -7.68
C ALA A 287 -4.83 -0.40 -7.35
N ASN A 288 -4.78 0.21 -6.17
CA ASN A 288 -3.61 0.91 -5.68
C ASN A 288 -2.39 -0.01 -5.56
N VAL A 289 -2.53 -1.19 -4.93
CA VAL A 289 -1.42 -2.13 -4.75
C VAL A 289 -1.03 -2.81 -6.06
N GLY A 290 -1.98 -3.06 -6.96
CA GLY A 290 -1.69 -3.52 -8.33
C GLY A 290 -0.88 -2.48 -9.11
N LEU A 291 -1.24 -1.20 -9.01
CA LEU A 291 -0.47 -0.11 -9.63
C LEU A 291 0.95 -0.02 -9.04
N LEU A 292 1.08 -0.06 -7.71
CA LEU A 292 2.39 -0.12 -7.05
C LEU A 292 3.23 -1.29 -7.59
N GLY A 293 2.63 -2.47 -7.76
CA GLY A 293 3.33 -3.63 -8.31
C GLY A 293 3.80 -3.41 -9.75
N LEU A 294 2.96 -2.84 -10.62
CA LEU A 294 3.38 -2.51 -11.99
C LEU A 294 4.52 -1.49 -12.02
N LEU A 295 4.55 -0.53 -11.08
CA LEU A 295 5.65 0.42 -10.98
C LEU A 295 6.98 -0.28 -10.67
N VAL A 296 6.99 -1.41 -9.94
CA VAL A 296 8.23 -2.16 -9.65
C VAL A 296 8.95 -2.60 -10.93
N LEU A 297 8.19 -2.86 -12.01
CA LEU A 297 8.72 -3.34 -13.29
C LEU A 297 9.51 -2.28 -14.06
N LEU A 298 9.34 -1.00 -13.75
CA LEU A 298 10.02 0.11 -14.41
C LEU A 298 11.54 0.06 -14.21
N ASP A 299 12.28 0.82 -15.02
CA ASP A 299 13.74 0.89 -14.91
C ASP A 299 14.16 1.33 -13.49
N PRO A 300 14.94 0.49 -12.77
CA PRO A 300 15.44 0.82 -11.43
C PRO A 300 16.46 1.97 -11.41
N ARG A 301 17.00 2.38 -12.55
CA ARG A 301 17.98 3.47 -12.61
C ARG A 301 17.32 4.80 -12.35
N GLU A 302 17.87 5.51 -11.38
CA GLU A 302 17.65 6.94 -11.28
C GLU A 302 18.60 7.68 -12.23
N LYS A 303 18.04 8.48 -13.14
CA LYS A 303 18.82 9.41 -13.95
C LYS A 303 19.03 10.68 -13.14
N PHE A 304 20.27 10.95 -12.77
CA PHE A 304 20.68 12.22 -12.21
C PHE A 304 21.26 13.03 -13.36
N ASP A 305 20.47 13.97 -13.88
CA ASP A 305 21.01 15.12 -14.62
C ASP A 305 20.95 16.32 -13.68
#